data_AF-A0A3B9APP3-F1
#
_entry.id   AF-A0A3B9APP3-F1
#
_cell.length_a   1.000
_cell.length_b   1.000
_cell.length_c   1.000
_cell.angle_alpha   90.00
_cell.angle_beta   90.00
_cell.angle_gamma   90.00
#
_symmetry.space_group_name_H-M   'P 1'
#
loop_
_entity.id
_entity.type
_entity.pdbx_description
1 polymer ?
#
loop_
_entity_poly.entity_id
_entity_poly.type
_entity_poly.pdbx_seq_one_letter_code
_entity_poly.pdbx_strand_id
1 'polypeptide(L)'
;LNGLTAGTLYDYRVKAVCNGTESSYSSTAQFTTASNCTDKYEPNNTNGTAKDVPINTAFTAQIATATDKDYYRFGNTSSQKHIKVELTTLPFDYDLKLYRGTT
;
A
#
# COMPACT_ATOMS: atom_id res chain seq x y z
N LEU A 1 8.81 -16.57 -5.42
CA LEU A 1 7.76 -17.27 -6.18
C LEU A 1 7.17 -16.25 -7.14
N ASN A 2 7.55 -16.30 -8.42
CA ASN A 2 7.11 -15.34 -9.42
C ASN A 2 6.02 -15.99 -10.31
N GLY A 3 5.08 -15.19 -10.82
CA GLY A 3 4.10 -15.65 -11.82
C GLY A 3 2.74 -16.10 -11.29
N LEU A 4 2.42 -15.86 -10.01
CA LEU A 4 1.06 -16.04 -9.49
C LEU A 4 0.34 -14.68 -9.41
N THR A 5 -0.94 -14.67 -9.74
CA THR A 5 -1.80 -13.49 -9.65
C THR A 5 -2.21 -13.28 -8.19
N ALA A 6 -2.11 -12.05 -7.71
CA ALA A 6 -2.51 -11.70 -6.34
C ALA A 6 -3.99 -11.95 -6.06
N GLY A 7 -4.35 -12.22 -4.80
CA GLY A 7 -5.73 -12.49 -4.39
C GLY A 7 -6.37 -13.73 -5.03
N THR A 8 -5.60 -14.59 -5.70
CA THR A 8 -6.11 -15.72 -6.47
C THR A 8 -5.92 -17.03 -5.69
N LEU A 9 -6.94 -17.90 -5.72
CA LEU A 9 -6.92 -19.24 -5.16
C LEU A 9 -6.13 -20.18 -6.09
N TYR A 10 -5.20 -20.93 -5.53
CA TYR A 10 -4.42 -21.93 -6.24
C TYR A 10 -4.48 -23.29 -5.53
N ASP A 11 -4.51 -24.34 -6.34
CA ASP A 11 -4.32 -25.72 -5.89
C ASP A 11 -2.83 -26.06 -5.90
N TYR A 12 -2.37 -26.79 -4.88
CA TYR A 12 -1.04 -27.37 -4.86
C TYR A 12 -1.07 -28.82 -4.35
N ARG A 13 -0.07 -29.59 -4.78
CA ARG A 13 0.21 -30.95 -4.29
C ARG A 13 1.71 -31.08 -4.12
N VAL A 14 2.10 -31.91 -3.16
CA VAL A 14 3.52 -32.17 -2.86
C VAL A 14 3.81 -33.64 -3.16
N LYS A 15 4.97 -33.94 -3.73
CA LYS A 15 5.51 -35.31 -3.81
C LYS A 15 6.93 -35.30 -3.27
N ALA A 16 7.37 -36.42 -2.73
CA ALA A 16 8.76 -36.60 -2.32
C ALA A 16 9.59 -37.11 -3.52
N VAL A 17 10.82 -36.62 -3.62
CA VAL A 17 11.82 -37.15 -4.56
C VAL A 17 13.03 -37.59 -3.73
N CYS A 18 13.38 -38.88 -3.82
CA CYS A 18 14.54 -39.46 -3.13
C CYS A 18 15.41 -40.18 -4.16
N ASN A 19 16.60 -39.63 -4.44
CA ASN A 19 17.58 -40.16 -5.39
C ASN A 19 16.98 -40.56 -6.76
N GLY A 20 16.11 -39.72 -7.32
CA GLY A 20 15.46 -39.95 -8.62
C GLY A 20 14.22 -40.84 -8.60
N THR A 21 13.87 -41.40 -7.43
CA THR A 21 12.58 -42.08 -7.24
C THR A 21 11.55 -41.09 -6.69
N GLU A 22 10.36 -41.07 -7.29
CA GLU A 22 9.28 -40.18 -6.91
C GLU A 22 8.16 -40.94 -6.19
N SER A 23 7.57 -40.31 -5.16
CA SER A 23 6.33 -40.80 -4.56
C SER A 23 5.11 -40.40 -5.41
N SER A 24 3.94 -40.96 -5.09
CA SER A 24 2.67 -40.34 -5.46
C SER A 24 2.57 -38.92 -4.91
N TYR A 25 1.78 -38.07 -5.59
CA TYR A 25 1.40 -36.76 -5.06
C TYR A 25 0.51 -36.90 -3.82
N SER A 26 0.59 -35.92 -2.93
CA SER A 26 -0.37 -35.71 -1.85
C SER A 26 -1.78 -35.45 -2.39
N SER A 27 -2.77 -35.46 -1.50
CA SER A 27 -4.06 -34.84 -1.77
C SER A 27 -3.89 -33.38 -2.19
N THR A 28 -4.84 -32.87 -2.99
CA THR A 28 -4.90 -31.45 -3.35
C THR A 28 -5.16 -30.62 -2.09
N ALA A 29 -4.33 -29.60 -1.88
CA ALA A 29 -4.52 -28.56 -0.90
C ALA A 29 -4.62 -27.20 -1.61
N GLN A 30 -5.12 -26.20 -0.90
CA GLN A 30 -5.38 -24.88 -1.45
C GLN A 30 -4.68 -23.79 -0.65
N PHE A 31 -4.25 -22.75 -1.35
CA PHE A 31 -3.87 -21.49 -0.74
C PHE A 31 -4.34 -20.32 -1.60
N THR A 32 -4.59 -19.18 -0.97
CA THR A 32 -4.87 -17.92 -1.66
C THR A 32 -3.63 -17.04 -1.56
N THR A 33 -3.13 -16.57 -2.68
CA THR A 33 -2.05 -15.56 -2.67
C THR A 33 -2.54 -14.28 -1.97
N ALA A 34 -1.65 -13.58 -1.29
CA ALA A 34 -1.97 -12.25 -0.75
C ALA A 34 -2.54 -11.34 -1.85
N SER A 35 -3.55 -10.54 -1.52
CA SER A 35 -4.05 -9.51 -2.43
C SER A 35 -3.00 -8.44 -2.64
N ASN A 36 -2.98 -7.84 -3.83
CA ASN A 36 -2.27 -6.59 -4.01
C ASN A 36 -3.05 -5.53 -3.24
N CYS A 37 -2.44 -4.93 -2.23
CA CYS A 37 -2.92 -3.65 -1.71
C CYS A 37 -2.68 -2.63 -2.81
N THR A 38 -3.75 -2.16 -3.45
CA THR A 38 -3.61 -1.13 -4.47
C THR A 38 -3.30 0.17 -3.76
N ASP A 39 -2.09 0.68 -3.98
CA ASP A 39 -1.76 2.03 -3.55
C ASP A 39 -2.50 3.03 -4.43
N LYS A 40 -3.69 3.41 -3.95
CA LYS A 40 -4.70 4.12 -4.74
C LYS A 40 -4.22 5.48 -5.21
N TYR A 41 -3.28 6.11 -4.50
CA TYR A 41 -2.90 7.50 -4.71
C TYR A 41 -1.54 7.67 -5.39
N GLU A 42 -0.92 6.58 -5.83
CA GLU A 42 0.32 6.60 -6.59
C GLU A 42 0.10 6.93 -8.08
N PRO A 43 1.05 7.60 -8.77
CA PRO A 43 2.28 8.16 -8.22
C PRO A 43 2.04 9.47 -7.44
N ASN A 44 2.59 9.61 -6.24
CA ASN A 44 2.60 10.84 -5.44
C ASN A 44 3.94 11.09 -4.71
N ASN A 45 5.02 10.43 -5.16
CA ASN A 45 6.33 10.40 -4.53
C ASN A 45 7.13 11.74 -4.46
N THR A 46 6.55 12.83 -4.98
CA THR A 46 7.16 14.18 -5.04
C THR A 46 6.11 15.27 -4.86
N ASN A 47 6.54 16.48 -4.46
CA ASN A 47 5.68 17.65 -4.37
C ASN A 47 4.94 17.92 -5.72
N GLY A 48 5.63 17.79 -6.85
CA GLY A 48 5.04 17.99 -8.19
C GLY A 48 3.98 16.95 -8.58
N THR A 49 3.97 15.79 -7.93
CA THR A 49 2.99 14.70 -8.16
C THR A 49 1.93 14.59 -7.07
N ALA A 50 1.91 15.53 -6.12
CA ALA A 50 1.04 15.46 -4.95
C ALA A 50 -0.44 15.30 -5.33
N LYS A 51 -1.19 14.50 -4.57
CA LYS A 51 -2.64 14.34 -4.78
C LYS A 51 -3.44 15.32 -3.94
N ASP A 52 -4.57 15.77 -4.48
CA ASP A 52 -5.50 16.60 -3.72
C ASP A 52 -6.21 15.77 -2.64
N VAL A 53 -6.29 16.32 -1.43
CA VAL A 53 -7.07 15.76 -0.33
C VAL A 53 -8.22 16.71 0.06
N PRO A 54 -9.39 16.17 0.44
CA PRO A 54 -10.50 16.98 0.89
C PRO A 54 -10.19 17.68 2.23
N ILE A 55 -10.62 18.93 2.37
CA ILE A 55 -10.55 19.65 3.65
C ILE A 55 -11.68 19.21 4.59
N ASN A 56 -11.43 19.23 5.90
CA ASN A 56 -12.40 18.87 6.96
C ASN A 56 -13.04 17.47 6.83
N THR A 57 -12.38 16.56 6.10
CA THR A 57 -12.83 15.18 5.92
C THR A 57 -11.65 14.26 6.20
N ALA A 58 -11.89 13.16 6.90
CA ALA A 58 -10.86 12.14 7.08
C ALA A 58 -10.46 11.56 5.71
N PHE A 59 -9.16 11.49 5.47
CA PHE A 59 -8.58 10.94 4.26
C PHE A 59 -7.71 9.73 4.64
N THR A 60 -7.98 8.58 4.04
CA THR A 60 -7.22 7.34 4.30
C THR A 60 -6.41 6.99 3.07
N ALA A 61 -5.11 6.79 3.28
CA ALA A 61 -4.17 6.32 2.28
C ALA A 61 -3.22 5.28 2.90
N GLN A 62 -2.43 4.66 2.04
CA GLN A 62 -1.43 3.67 2.41
C GLN A 62 -0.05 4.31 2.25
N ILE A 63 0.90 3.92 3.10
CA ILE A 63 2.33 4.08 2.83
C ILE A 63 2.86 2.66 2.57
N ALA A 64 3.14 2.32 1.33
CA ALA A 64 3.32 0.94 0.91
C ALA A 64 4.65 0.32 1.39
N THR A 65 5.71 1.12 1.49
CA THR A 65 7.04 0.66 1.91
C THR A 65 7.74 1.69 2.78
N ALA A 66 8.82 1.30 3.47
CA ALA A 66 9.62 2.23 4.28
C ALA A 66 10.35 3.33 3.45
N THR A 67 10.43 3.17 2.13
CA THR A 67 11.03 4.15 1.22
C THR A 67 10.00 4.99 0.47
N ASP A 68 8.72 4.67 0.64
CA ASP A 68 7.60 5.34 -0.02
C ASP A 68 7.35 6.73 0.59
N LYS A 69 7.18 7.74 -0.27
CA LYS A 69 7.06 9.14 0.15
C LYS A 69 5.79 9.78 -0.39
N ASP A 70 4.74 9.74 0.39
CA ASP A 70 3.50 10.35 -0.04
C ASP A 70 3.46 11.88 0.11
N TYR A 71 3.25 12.57 -1.01
CA TYR A 71 2.90 14.00 -1.02
C TYR A 71 1.41 14.20 -1.29
N TYR A 72 0.77 14.99 -0.43
CA TYR A 72 -0.61 15.43 -0.56
C TYR A 72 -0.69 16.95 -0.50
N ARG A 73 -1.72 17.53 -1.13
CA ARG A 73 -2.00 18.97 -1.11
C ARG A 73 -3.47 19.25 -0.83
N PHE A 74 -3.71 20.39 -0.23
CA PHE A 74 -5.04 20.95 -0.01
C PHE A 74 -4.97 22.47 -0.18
N GLY A 75 -6.13 23.08 -0.46
CA GLY A 75 -6.26 24.54 -0.52
C GLY A 75 -6.80 25.11 0.79
N ASN A 76 -6.27 26.26 1.21
CA ASN A 76 -6.86 27.09 2.25
C ASN A 76 -7.41 28.39 1.64
N THR A 77 -8.34 29.03 2.34
CA THR A 77 -8.93 30.31 1.92
C THR A 77 -8.63 31.40 2.95
N SER A 78 -8.89 32.66 2.61
CA SER A 78 -8.76 33.77 3.57
C SER A 78 -9.71 33.64 4.77
N SER A 79 -10.88 33.03 4.57
CA SER A 79 -11.85 32.73 5.65
C SER A 79 -11.47 31.47 6.45
N GLN A 80 -10.71 30.54 5.87
CA GLN A 80 -10.22 29.31 6.52
C GLN A 80 -8.70 29.27 6.53
N LYS A 81 -8.08 30.25 7.22
CA LYS A 81 -6.62 30.45 7.23
C LYS A 81 -5.85 29.57 8.22
N HIS A 82 -6.53 29.00 9.20
CA HIS A 82 -5.91 28.18 10.23
C HIS A 82 -5.85 26.73 9.78
N ILE A 83 -4.66 26.13 9.86
CA ILE A 83 -4.40 24.76 9.44
C ILE A 83 -4.17 23.91 10.70
N LYS A 84 -4.92 22.82 10.80
CA LYS A 84 -4.67 21.73 11.72
C LYS A 84 -4.54 20.46 10.88
N VAL A 85 -3.49 19.68 11.11
CA VAL A 85 -3.32 18.38 10.47
C VAL A 85 -3.15 17.34 11.56
N GLU A 86 -3.91 16.26 11.46
CA GLU A 86 -3.87 15.14 12.39
C GLU A 86 -3.54 13.88 11.59
N LEU A 87 -2.48 13.20 11.99
CA LEU A 87 -2.09 11.91 11.44
C LEU A 87 -2.47 10.84 12.48
N THR A 88 -3.30 9.88 12.07
CA THR A 88 -3.87 8.86 12.98
C THR A 88 -3.82 7.48 12.33
N THR A 89 -4.19 6.44 13.08
CA THR A 89 -4.20 5.02 12.62
C THR A 89 -2.84 4.54 12.11
N LEU A 90 -1.77 4.86 12.84
CA LEU A 90 -0.40 4.59 12.43
C LEU A 90 0.08 3.21 12.93
N PRO A 91 0.36 2.24 12.04
CA PRO A 91 0.92 0.94 12.43
C PRO A 91 2.42 0.98 12.79
N PHE A 92 3.11 2.05 12.41
CA PHE A 92 4.54 2.27 12.60
C PHE A 92 4.80 3.73 12.96
N ASP A 93 6.09 4.09 13.07
CA ASP A 93 6.52 5.46 13.29
C ASP A 93 6.55 6.23 11.96
N TYR A 94 5.76 7.31 11.87
CA TYR A 94 5.63 8.12 10.68
C TYR A 94 5.78 9.61 11.02
N ASP A 95 6.57 10.30 10.21
CA ASP A 95 6.74 11.74 10.29
C ASP A 95 5.83 12.46 9.30
N LEU A 96 5.15 13.51 9.78
CA LEU A 96 4.40 14.43 8.93
C LEU A 96 5.14 15.77 8.82
N LYS A 97 5.27 16.27 7.59
CA LYS A 97 5.84 17.59 7.31
C LYS A 97 4.87 18.42 6.48
N LEU A 98 4.64 19.67 6.89
CA LEU A 98 3.79 20.61 6.19
C LEU A 98 4.64 21.63 5.45
N TYR A 99 4.40 21.78 4.15
CA TYR A 99 5.07 22.72 3.26
C TYR A 99 4.08 23.72 2.69
N ARG A 100 4.56 24.88 2.24
CA ARG A 100 3.75 25.85 1.52
C ARG A 100 3.76 25.46 0.04
N GLY A 101 2.61 25.49 -0.65
CA GLY A 101 2.41 24.97 -2.01
C GLY A 101 3.24 25.57 -3.16
N THR A 102 4.27 26.36 -2.88
CA THR A 102 5.23 26.90 -3.86
C THR A 102 6.69 26.61 -3.52
N THR A 103 6.96 25.82 -2.46
CA THR A 103 8.31 25.35 -2.05
C THR A 103 8.20 24.02 -1.33
#